data_AF-A0A358N007-F1
#
_entry.id   AF-A0A358N007-F1
#
_cell.length_a   1.000
_cell.length_b   1.000
_cell.length_c   1.000
_cell.angle_alpha   90.00
_cell.angle_beta   90.00
_cell.angle_gamma   90.00
#
_symmetry.space_group_name_H-M   'P 1'
#
loop_
_entity.id
_entity.type
_entity.pdbx_description
1 polymer ?
#
loop_
_entity_poly.entity_id
_entity_poly.type
_entity_poly.pdbx_seq_one_letter_code
_entity_poly.pdbx_strand_id
1 'polypeptide(L)'
;MLALLMLLLLAAWLPSLPKDALTAVNQVLIAANLLAMFRLWDDLSDLTSDRITNPDRVLCQTSHHASFRWTGVFLTLTATSMLMFTNPRSGVGFALLVIVFAIYYKLRWRSSWPRLSYHLLIFKYPCFIALICSCQNQTIGKLHLMLMLVAYFILCIYEVVHDPNLRADTWCRTIAGIELLAAIITASWVTNALS
;
A
#
# COMPACT_ATOMS: atom_id res chain seq x y z
N MET A 1 -9.50 5.79 -3.57
CA MET A 1 -8.27 5.65 -4.39
C MET A 1 -7.49 6.96 -4.52
N LEU A 2 -8.09 8.07 -4.96
CA LEU A 2 -7.36 9.34 -5.12
C LEU A 2 -6.69 9.85 -3.83
N ALA A 3 -7.40 9.83 -2.70
CA ALA A 3 -6.85 10.24 -1.40
C ALA A 3 -5.62 9.40 -0.98
N LEU A 4 -5.66 8.09 -1.24
CA LEU A 4 -4.53 7.19 -0.97
C LEU A 4 -3.35 7.49 -1.88
N LEU A 5 -3.58 7.72 -3.18
CA LEU A 5 -2.53 8.15 -4.11
C LEU A 5 -1.87 9.45 -3.63
N MET A 6 -2.68 10.44 -3.24
CA MET A 6 -2.17 11.71 -2.70
C MET A 6 -1.36 11.49 -1.42
N LEU A 7 -1.84 10.66 -0.49
CA LEU A 7 -1.12 10.34 0.75
C LEU A 7 0.27 9.73 0.44
N LEU A 8 0.35 8.76 -0.47
CA LEU A 8 1.61 8.12 -0.83
C LEU A 8 2.59 9.10 -1.48
N LEU A 9 2.09 9.94 -2.41
CA LEU A 9 2.93 10.93 -3.08
C LEU A 9 3.38 12.02 -2.11
N LEU A 10 2.51 12.53 -1.24
CA LEU A 10 2.88 13.49 -0.20
C LEU A 10 3.93 12.92 0.74
N ALA A 11 3.76 11.68 1.22
CA ALA A 11 4.74 11.03 2.08
C ALA A 11 6.08 10.81 1.37
N ALA A 12 6.07 10.53 0.05
CA ALA A 12 7.28 10.36 -0.73
C ALA A 12 7.99 11.67 -1.09
N TRP A 13 7.23 12.76 -1.28
CA TRP A 13 7.74 14.04 -1.79
C TRP A 13 8.06 15.06 -0.70
N LEU A 14 7.47 14.94 0.49
CA LEU A 14 7.67 15.92 1.57
C LEU A 14 9.15 16.09 1.96
N PRO A 15 9.98 15.03 2.04
CA PRO A 15 11.41 15.20 2.33
C PRO A 15 12.20 15.79 1.16
N SER A 16 11.80 15.45 -0.07
CA SER A 16 12.51 15.81 -1.30
C SER A 16 11.57 15.83 -2.50
N LEU A 17 11.18 17.04 -2.91
CA LEU A 17 10.40 17.25 -4.13
C LEU A 17 11.16 16.70 -5.36
N PRO A 18 10.45 16.14 -6.35
CA PRO A 18 11.06 15.72 -7.61
C PRO A 18 11.75 16.92 -8.28
N LYS A 19 12.99 16.71 -8.76
CA LYS A 19 13.83 17.77 -9.34
C LYS A 19 13.33 18.28 -10.69
N ASP A 20 12.61 17.42 -11.41
CA ASP A 20 12.11 17.67 -12.76
C ASP A 20 10.73 17.04 -12.95
N ALA A 21 9.99 17.55 -13.95
CA ALA A 21 8.62 17.12 -14.23
C ALA A 21 8.54 15.66 -14.68
N LEU A 22 9.54 15.14 -15.40
CA LEU A 22 9.54 13.76 -15.87
C LEU A 22 9.65 12.78 -14.70
N THR A 23 10.51 13.07 -13.72
CA THR A 23 10.61 12.31 -12.46
C THR A 23 9.28 12.32 -11.70
N ALA A 24 8.63 13.50 -11.59
CA ALA A 24 7.33 13.60 -10.93
C ALA A 24 6.26 12.75 -11.62
N VAL A 25 6.16 12.83 -12.96
CA VAL A 25 5.23 12.04 -13.77
C VAL A 25 5.51 10.54 -13.61
N ASN A 26 6.77 10.12 -13.66
CA ASN A 26 7.15 8.72 -13.46
C ASN A 26 6.75 8.21 -12.07
N GLN A 27 6.97 9.00 -11.02
CA GLN A 27 6.57 8.64 -9.65
C GLN A 27 5.05 8.53 -9.49
N VAL A 28 4.28 9.44 -10.10
CA VAL A 28 2.82 9.37 -10.14
C VAL A 28 2.34 8.11 -10.86
N LEU A 29 2.91 7.81 -12.03
CA LEU A 29 2.57 6.62 -12.82
C LEU A 29 2.94 5.33 -12.07
N ILE A 30 4.12 5.27 -11.45
CA ILE A 30 4.52 4.13 -10.62
C ILE A 30 3.54 3.95 -9.46
N ALA A 31 3.22 5.02 -8.71
CA ALA A 31 2.30 4.95 -7.58
C ALA A 31 0.90 4.49 -8.00
N ALA A 32 0.37 5.05 -9.11
CA ALA A 32 -0.91 4.66 -9.66
C ALA A 32 -0.93 3.19 -10.10
N ASN A 33 0.15 2.72 -10.74
CA ASN A 33 0.28 1.36 -11.22
C ASN A 33 0.38 0.35 -10.06
N LEU A 34 1.19 0.64 -9.04
CA LEU A 34 1.29 -0.15 -7.81
C LEU A 34 -0.06 -0.26 -7.11
N LEU A 35 -0.76 0.88 -6.93
CA LEU A 35 -2.08 0.91 -6.32
C LEU A 35 -3.10 0.09 -7.13
N ALA A 36 -3.16 0.28 -8.45
CA ALA A 36 -4.08 -0.43 -9.33
C ALA A 36 -3.81 -1.95 -9.31
N MET A 37 -2.54 -2.35 -9.42
CA MET A 37 -2.13 -3.74 -9.43
C MET A 37 -2.53 -4.45 -8.13
N PHE A 38 -2.07 -3.93 -6.99
CA PHE A 38 -2.32 -4.58 -5.70
C PHE A 38 -3.79 -4.53 -5.32
N ARG A 39 -4.53 -3.47 -5.70
CA ARG A 39 -5.96 -3.41 -5.48
C ARG A 39 -6.70 -4.47 -6.28
N LEU A 40 -6.37 -4.61 -7.56
CA LEU A 40 -6.96 -5.64 -8.41
C LEU A 40 -6.62 -7.05 -7.90
N TRP A 41 -5.41 -7.23 -7.37
CA TRP A 41 -4.99 -8.49 -6.79
C TRP A 41 -5.73 -8.82 -5.49
N ASP A 42 -5.92 -7.84 -4.61
CA ASP A 42 -6.76 -7.98 -3.41
C ASP A 42 -8.17 -8.42 -3.82
N ASP A 43 -8.82 -7.66 -4.71
CA ASP A 43 -10.19 -7.90 -5.12
C ASP A 43 -10.36 -9.28 -5.82
N LEU A 44 -9.37 -9.73 -6.61
CA LEU A 44 -9.36 -11.07 -7.20
C LEU A 44 -9.15 -12.18 -6.16
N SER A 45 -8.35 -11.92 -5.12
CA SER A 45 -8.09 -12.89 -4.04
C SER A 45 -9.30 -13.09 -3.14
N ASP A 46 -10.10 -12.04 -2.95
CA ASP A 46 -11.25 -12.02 -2.04
C ASP A 46 -12.58 -12.33 -2.74
N LEU A 47 -12.55 -12.57 -4.06
CA LEU A 47 -13.73 -12.81 -4.91
C LEU A 47 -14.73 -13.82 -4.34
N THR A 48 -14.26 -14.95 -3.80
CA THR A 48 -15.15 -15.98 -3.24
C THR A 48 -15.90 -15.49 -2.00
N SER A 49 -15.23 -14.72 -1.14
CA SER A 49 -15.82 -14.12 0.06
C SER A 49 -16.77 -12.98 -0.33
N ASP A 50 -16.32 -12.12 -1.25
CA ASP A 50 -17.07 -10.96 -1.72
C ASP A 50 -18.37 -11.34 -2.43
N ARG A 51 -18.45 -12.50 -3.08
CA ARG A 51 -19.73 -13.00 -3.65
C ARG A 51 -20.81 -13.20 -2.61
N ILE A 52 -20.44 -13.45 -1.37
CA ILE A 52 -21.37 -13.66 -0.26
C ILE A 52 -21.63 -12.35 0.46
N THR A 53 -20.59 -11.55 0.71
CA THR A 53 -20.67 -10.35 1.57
C THR A 53 -20.92 -9.05 0.81
N ASN A 54 -20.46 -8.94 -0.43
CA ASN A 54 -20.53 -7.75 -1.28
C ASN A 54 -20.86 -8.13 -2.75
N PRO A 55 -22.01 -8.78 -3.02
CA PRO A 55 -22.35 -9.32 -4.35
C PRO A 55 -22.46 -8.23 -5.44
N ASP A 56 -22.63 -6.99 -5.03
CA ASP A 56 -22.74 -5.78 -5.84
C ASP A 56 -21.40 -5.29 -6.42
N ARG A 57 -20.26 -5.86 -6.01
CA ARG A 57 -18.94 -5.54 -6.59
C ARG A 57 -18.84 -6.02 -8.05
N VAL A 58 -18.21 -5.21 -8.90
CA VAL A 58 -18.03 -5.47 -10.34
C VAL A 58 -17.43 -6.86 -10.63
N LEU A 59 -16.41 -7.27 -9.87
CA LEU A 59 -15.77 -8.58 -10.06
C LEU A 59 -16.68 -9.76 -9.70
N CYS A 60 -17.65 -9.56 -8.80
CA CYS A 60 -18.62 -10.61 -8.44
C CYS A 60 -19.67 -10.81 -9.54
N GLN A 61 -19.99 -9.76 -10.29
CA GLN A 61 -21.04 -9.76 -11.32
C GLN A 61 -20.55 -10.15 -12.72
N THR A 62 -19.27 -9.94 -13.01
CA THR A 62 -18.69 -10.21 -14.33
C THR A 62 -18.33 -11.68 -14.52
N SER A 63 -18.50 -12.19 -15.75
CA SER A 63 -17.96 -13.50 -16.16
C SER A 63 -16.51 -13.42 -16.66
N HIS A 64 -15.99 -12.21 -16.89
CA HIS A 64 -14.70 -11.97 -17.55
C HIS A 64 -13.50 -11.92 -16.59
N HIS A 65 -13.43 -12.83 -15.61
CA HIS A 65 -12.32 -12.82 -14.63
C HIS A 65 -10.93 -12.98 -15.29
N ALA A 66 -10.86 -13.69 -16.42
CA ALA A 66 -9.61 -13.86 -17.17
C ALA A 66 -9.02 -12.52 -17.61
N SER A 67 -9.86 -11.58 -18.08
CA SER A 67 -9.42 -10.25 -18.49
C SER A 67 -8.80 -9.48 -17.34
N PHE A 68 -9.42 -9.51 -16.15
CA PHE A 68 -8.88 -8.87 -14.96
C PHE A 68 -7.55 -9.49 -14.50
N ARG A 69 -7.39 -10.82 -14.60
CA ARG A 69 -6.10 -11.47 -14.34
C ARG A 69 -5.02 -10.99 -15.30
N TRP A 70 -5.32 -10.90 -16.59
CA TRP A 70 -4.40 -10.35 -17.58
C TRP A 70 -4.06 -8.89 -17.32
N THR A 71 -5.03 -8.06 -16.95
CA THR A 71 -4.78 -6.68 -16.52
C THR A 71 -3.81 -6.65 -15.34
N GLY A 72 -3.99 -7.50 -14.33
CA GLY A 72 -3.06 -7.61 -13.20
C GLY A 72 -1.63 -7.98 -13.64
N VAL A 73 -1.48 -8.91 -14.58
CA VAL A 73 -0.18 -9.28 -15.15
C VAL A 73 0.45 -8.09 -15.89
N PHE A 74 -0.30 -7.38 -16.73
CA PHE A 74 0.22 -6.21 -17.44
C PHE A 74 0.62 -5.07 -16.50
N LEU A 75 -0.16 -4.80 -15.45
CA LEU A 75 0.19 -3.83 -14.41
C LEU A 75 1.47 -4.25 -13.67
N THR A 76 1.63 -5.54 -13.37
CA THR A 76 2.85 -6.08 -12.74
C THR A 76 4.08 -5.90 -13.64
N LEU A 77 3.96 -6.25 -14.92
CA LEU A 77 5.05 -6.13 -15.89
C LEU A 77 5.45 -4.67 -16.09
N THR A 78 4.47 -3.78 -16.28
CA THR A 78 4.73 -2.35 -16.45
C THR A 78 5.35 -1.73 -15.20
N ALA A 79 4.87 -2.05 -13.99
CA ALA A 79 5.48 -1.58 -12.75
C ALA A 79 6.91 -2.09 -12.59
N THR A 80 7.16 -3.37 -12.88
CA THR A 80 8.51 -3.96 -12.85
C THR A 80 9.43 -3.25 -13.83
N SER A 81 9.02 -3.06 -15.08
CA SER A 81 9.82 -2.39 -16.10
C SER A 81 10.15 -0.95 -15.68
N MET A 82 9.14 -0.17 -15.26
CA MET A 82 9.36 1.21 -14.82
C MET A 82 10.33 1.29 -13.63
N LEU A 83 10.19 0.41 -12.65
CA LEU A 83 11.09 0.37 -11.49
C LEU A 83 12.50 -0.09 -11.87
N MET A 84 12.64 -1.09 -12.76
CA MET A 84 13.96 -1.56 -13.22
C MET A 84 14.70 -0.49 -14.04
N PHE A 85 13.99 0.26 -14.88
CA PHE A 85 14.58 1.34 -15.68
C PHE A 85 14.97 2.56 -14.85
N THR A 86 14.23 2.86 -13.76
CA THR A 86 14.54 4.00 -12.89
C THR A 86 15.59 3.66 -11.84
N ASN A 87 15.44 2.53 -11.15
CA ASN A 87 16.41 2.02 -10.17
C ASN A 87 16.26 0.49 -10.03
N PRO A 88 17.22 -0.31 -10.54
CA PRO A 88 17.19 -1.77 -10.45
C PRO A 88 16.97 -2.33 -9.05
N ARG A 89 17.45 -1.64 -8.00
CA ARG A 89 17.22 -2.04 -6.60
C ARG A 89 15.74 -1.96 -6.23
N SER A 90 15.03 -0.94 -6.69
CA SER A 90 13.58 -0.83 -6.53
C SER A 90 12.86 -1.95 -7.26
N GLY A 91 13.32 -2.33 -8.45
CA GLY A 91 12.77 -3.47 -9.18
C GLY A 91 12.91 -4.79 -8.42
N VAL A 92 14.07 -5.05 -7.81
CA VAL A 92 14.29 -6.21 -6.93
C VAL A 92 13.41 -6.15 -5.68
N GLY A 93 13.33 -4.98 -5.03
CA GLY A 93 12.46 -4.77 -3.87
C GLY A 93 10.98 -5.03 -4.19
N PHE A 94 10.54 -4.59 -5.37
CA PHE A 94 9.20 -4.85 -5.86
C PHE A 94 8.96 -6.33 -6.16
N ALA A 95 9.91 -7.02 -6.80
CA ALA A 95 9.80 -8.46 -7.04
C ALA A 95 9.67 -9.25 -5.73
N LEU A 96 10.45 -8.88 -4.70
CA LEU A 96 10.32 -9.46 -3.37
C LEU A 96 8.94 -9.19 -2.76
N LEU A 97 8.44 -7.97 -2.88
CA LEU A 97 7.09 -7.61 -2.40
C LEU A 97 6.01 -8.46 -3.09
N VAL A 98 6.09 -8.62 -4.41
CA VAL A 98 5.17 -9.46 -5.19
C VAL A 98 5.24 -10.91 -4.73
N ILE A 99 6.44 -11.47 -4.49
CA ILE A 99 6.60 -12.84 -4.00
C ILE A 99 5.96 -13.00 -2.61
N VAL A 100 6.23 -12.07 -1.68
CA VAL A 100 5.67 -12.09 -0.33
C VAL A 100 4.15 -12.09 -0.38
N PHE A 101 3.54 -11.21 -1.17
CA PHE A 101 2.09 -11.14 -1.31
C PHE A 101 1.50 -12.35 -2.06
N ALA A 102 2.18 -12.87 -3.08
CA ALA A 102 1.78 -14.10 -3.75
C ALA A 102 1.73 -15.29 -2.81
N ILE A 103 2.69 -15.39 -1.88
CA ILE A 103 2.70 -16.41 -0.82
C ILE A 103 1.56 -16.13 0.16
N TYR A 104 1.46 -14.90 0.66
CA TYR A 104 0.43 -14.50 1.62
C TYR A 104 -1.00 -14.83 1.15
N TYR A 105 -1.37 -14.52 -0.10
CA TYR A 105 -2.70 -14.83 -0.64
C TYR A 105 -2.99 -16.33 -0.77
N LYS A 106 -1.97 -17.20 -0.77
CA LYS A 106 -2.15 -18.66 -0.81
C LYS A 106 -2.34 -19.28 0.58
N LEU A 107 -2.03 -18.55 1.65
CA LEU A 107 -2.05 -19.11 3.01
C LEU A 107 -3.46 -19.08 3.61
N ARG A 108 -3.96 -20.25 4.03
CA ARG A 108 -5.34 -20.42 4.56
C ARG A 108 -5.61 -19.65 5.86
N TRP A 109 -4.59 -19.48 6.71
CA TRP A 109 -4.67 -18.75 7.98
C TRP A 109 -5.00 -17.25 7.85
N ARG A 110 -4.95 -16.68 6.63
CA ARG A 110 -5.33 -15.29 6.34
C ARG A 110 -6.73 -14.97 6.89
N SER A 111 -7.65 -15.93 6.80
CA SER A 111 -9.02 -15.82 7.32
C SER A 111 -9.11 -15.96 8.84
N SER A 112 -8.20 -16.73 9.44
CA SER A 112 -8.25 -17.08 10.86
C SER A 112 -7.59 -16.03 11.76
N TRP A 113 -6.75 -15.16 11.21
CA TRP A 113 -5.96 -14.16 11.96
C TRP A 113 -6.23 -12.73 11.45
N PRO A 114 -7.45 -12.19 11.64
CA PRO A 114 -7.84 -10.89 11.08
C PRO A 114 -6.91 -9.74 11.50
N ARG A 115 -6.39 -9.80 12.73
CA ARG A 115 -5.47 -8.81 13.31
C ARG A 115 -4.14 -8.73 12.58
N LEU A 116 -3.52 -9.87 12.28
CA LEU A 116 -2.26 -9.88 11.54
C LEU A 116 -2.50 -9.57 10.06
N SER A 117 -3.63 -10.04 9.54
CA SER A 117 -4.03 -9.89 8.14
C SER A 117 -4.11 -8.42 7.72
N TYR A 118 -4.80 -7.56 8.49
CA TYR A 118 -4.94 -6.15 8.10
C TYR A 118 -3.61 -5.39 8.17
N HIS A 119 -2.78 -5.61 9.19
CA HIS A 119 -1.45 -5.02 9.26
C HIS A 119 -0.56 -5.40 8.07
N LEU A 120 -0.55 -6.70 7.70
CA LEU A 120 0.21 -7.17 6.54
C LEU A 120 -0.30 -6.55 5.24
N LEU A 121 -1.63 -6.44 5.06
CA LEU A 121 -2.23 -5.81 3.89
C LEU A 121 -1.87 -4.32 3.78
N ILE A 122 -1.83 -3.61 4.91
CA ILE A 122 -1.50 -2.17 4.96
C ILE A 122 0.01 -1.93 4.84
N PHE A 123 0.84 -2.89 5.26
CA PHE A 123 2.30 -2.78 5.22
C PHE A 123 2.87 -2.54 3.81
N LYS A 124 2.15 -2.93 2.74
CA LYS A 124 2.57 -2.62 1.36
C LYS A 124 2.65 -1.13 1.06
N TYR A 125 1.89 -0.27 1.76
CA TYR A 125 1.87 1.16 1.49
C TYR A 125 3.19 1.85 1.89
N PRO A 126 3.79 1.59 3.07
CA PRO A 126 5.18 1.92 3.35
C PRO A 126 6.15 1.43 2.27
N CYS A 127 6.00 0.18 1.80
CA CYS A 127 6.84 -0.33 0.73
C CYS A 127 6.69 0.47 -0.56
N PHE A 128 5.48 0.92 -0.92
CA PHE A 128 5.26 1.77 -2.09
C PHE A 128 5.98 3.11 -1.93
N ILE A 129 5.89 3.75 -0.77
CA ILE A 129 6.62 5.00 -0.49
C ILE A 129 8.13 4.77 -0.68
N ALA A 130 8.69 3.70 -0.10
CA ALA A 130 10.11 3.37 -0.25
C ALA A 130 10.52 3.13 -1.72
N LEU A 131 9.68 2.44 -2.51
CA LEU A 131 9.92 2.18 -3.94
C LEU A 131 9.89 3.47 -4.76
N ILE A 132 8.95 4.39 -4.46
CA ILE A 132 8.82 5.69 -5.13
C ILE A 132 10.02 6.59 -4.82
N CYS A 133 10.45 6.66 -3.55
CA CYS A 133 11.59 7.47 -3.10
C CYS A 133 12.93 7.00 -3.66
N SER A 134 13.11 5.67 -3.77
CA SER A 134 14.36 5.07 -4.26
C SER A 134 14.71 5.48 -5.70
N CYS A 135 13.74 5.97 -6.49
CA CYS A 135 13.98 6.53 -7.82
C CYS A 135 14.92 7.75 -7.81
N GLN A 136 15.04 8.48 -6.70
CA GLN A 136 15.87 9.69 -6.60
C GLN A 136 17.36 9.39 -6.27
N ASN A 137 17.75 8.12 -6.17
CA ASN A 137 19.07 7.65 -5.74
C ASN A 137 19.51 8.21 -4.37
N GLN A 138 18.54 8.61 -3.54
CA GLN A 138 18.76 9.06 -2.16
C GLN A 138 18.64 7.86 -1.22
N THR A 139 19.50 7.82 -0.20
CA THR A 139 19.33 6.88 0.90
C THR A 139 18.07 7.24 1.68
N ILE A 140 17.31 6.22 2.12
CA ILE A 140 16.11 6.44 2.93
C ILE A 140 16.55 7.06 4.27
N GLY A 141 16.41 8.38 4.36
CA GLY A 141 16.71 9.14 5.56
C GLY A 141 15.70 8.90 6.68
N LYS A 142 16.04 9.35 7.89
CA LYS A 142 15.17 9.26 9.08
C LYS A 142 13.78 9.83 8.85
N LEU A 143 13.68 10.97 8.15
CA LEU A 143 12.41 11.62 7.85
C LEU A 143 11.50 10.76 6.94
N HIS A 144 12.06 10.08 5.94
CA HIS A 144 11.30 9.16 5.09
C HIS A 144 10.71 8.00 5.90
N LEU A 145 11.50 7.40 6.80
CA LEU A 145 11.01 6.33 7.68
C LEU A 145 9.88 6.82 8.58
N MET A 146 9.99 8.03 9.13
CA MET A 146 8.93 8.63 9.94
C MET A 146 7.64 8.84 9.13
N LEU A 147 7.73 9.33 7.89
CA LEU A 147 6.57 9.52 7.03
C LEU A 147 5.92 8.20 6.60
N MET A 148 6.73 7.18 6.31
CA MET A 148 6.24 5.81 6.07
C MET A 148 5.46 5.28 7.29
N LEU A 149 5.97 5.48 8.50
CA LEU A 149 5.31 5.07 9.74
C LEU A 149 4.01 5.85 10.00
N VAL A 150 4.02 7.16 9.82
CA VAL A 150 2.80 7.99 9.97
C VAL A 150 1.73 7.56 8.97
N ALA A 151 2.08 7.39 7.70
CA ALA A 151 1.15 6.91 6.68
C ALA A 151 0.61 5.53 7.02
N TYR A 152 1.47 4.61 7.50
CA TYR A 152 1.06 3.29 7.98
C TYR A 152 0.02 3.38 9.10
N PHE A 153 0.31 4.13 10.17
CA PHE A 153 -0.62 4.24 11.31
C PHE A 153 -1.94 4.90 10.92
N ILE A 154 -1.92 5.95 10.08
CA ILE A 154 -3.14 6.58 9.57
C ILE A 154 -4.01 5.55 8.85
N LEU A 155 -3.41 4.70 8.01
CA LEU A 155 -4.15 3.68 7.26
C LEU A 155 -4.66 2.56 8.18
N CYS A 156 -3.89 2.13 9.18
CA CYS A 156 -4.36 1.16 10.17
C CYS A 156 -5.58 1.68 10.96
N ILE A 157 -5.51 2.91 11.45
CA ILE A 157 -6.61 3.55 12.17
C ILE A 157 -7.83 3.69 11.26
N TYR A 158 -7.61 4.14 10.01
CA TYR A 158 -8.68 4.24 9.02
C TYR A 158 -9.38 2.90 8.81
N GLU A 159 -8.62 1.80 8.66
CA GLU A 159 -9.16 0.47 8.45
C GLU A 159 -10.03 0.01 9.62
N VAL A 160 -9.55 0.17 10.87
CA VAL A 160 -10.31 -0.21 12.07
C VAL A 160 -11.57 0.63 12.23
N VAL A 161 -11.56 1.90 11.83
CA VAL A 161 -12.74 2.78 11.88
C VAL A 161 -13.81 2.37 10.86
N HIS A 162 -13.39 1.96 9.66
CA HIS A 162 -14.28 1.68 8.53
C HIS A 162 -14.74 0.23 8.45
N ASP A 163 -13.93 -0.75 8.87
CA ASP A 163 -14.33 -2.15 8.89
C ASP A 163 -15.15 -2.46 10.16
N PRO A 164 -16.46 -2.76 10.05
CA PRO A 164 -17.30 -3.04 11.21
C PRO A 164 -16.85 -4.27 12.00
N ASN A 165 -16.21 -5.26 11.35
CA ASN A 165 -15.73 -6.47 12.01
C ASN A 165 -14.51 -6.16 12.89
N LEU A 166 -13.56 -5.37 12.37
CA LEU A 166 -12.41 -4.93 13.16
C LEU A 166 -12.83 -4.00 14.28
N ARG A 167 -13.79 -3.10 14.04
CA ARG A 167 -14.32 -2.19 15.05
C ARG A 167 -15.03 -2.92 16.20
N ALA A 168 -15.67 -4.05 15.92
CA ALA A 168 -16.33 -4.86 16.94
C ALA A 168 -15.33 -5.58 17.87
N ASP A 169 -14.09 -5.85 17.41
CA ASP A 169 -13.04 -6.46 18.24
C ASP A 169 -12.41 -5.42 19.18
N THR A 170 -12.59 -5.62 20.49
CA THR A 170 -11.99 -4.76 21.54
C THR A 170 -10.47 -4.67 21.44
N TRP A 171 -9.79 -5.76 21.06
CA TRP A 171 -8.33 -5.73 20.92
C TRP A 171 -7.89 -4.86 19.74
N CYS A 172 -8.58 -4.93 18.60
CA CYS A 172 -8.30 -4.07 17.44
C CYS A 172 -8.48 -2.59 17.79
N ARG A 173 -9.50 -2.24 18.58
CA ARG A 173 -9.69 -0.86 19.07
C ARG A 173 -8.55 -0.39 19.97
N THR A 174 -8.08 -1.25 20.88
CA THR A 174 -6.94 -0.93 21.74
C THR A 174 -5.67 -0.73 20.91
N ILE A 175 -5.42 -1.61 19.92
CA ILE A 175 -4.28 -1.48 19.00
C ILE A 175 -4.38 -0.15 18.24
N ALA A 176 -5.54 0.17 17.66
CA ALA A 176 -5.75 1.44 16.95
C ALA A 176 -5.54 2.67 17.85
N GLY A 177 -5.91 2.59 19.14
CA GLY A 177 -5.61 3.64 20.12
C GLY A 177 -4.11 3.83 20.35
N ILE A 178 -3.35 2.73 20.43
CA ILE A 178 -1.88 2.78 20.53
C ILE A 178 -1.27 3.33 19.24
N GLU A 179 -1.77 2.92 18.07
CA GLU A 179 -1.33 3.42 16.77
C GLU A 179 -1.62 4.92 16.61
N LEU A 180 -2.75 5.42 17.14
CA LEU A 180 -3.07 6.85 17.14
C LEU A 180 -2.06 7.65 17.97
N LEU A 181 -1.72 7.17 19.18
CA LEU A 181 -0.69 7.81 20.00
C LEU A 181 0.68 7.78 19.29
N ALA A 182 1.04 6.65 18.69
CA ALA A 182 2.28 6.52 17.92
C ALA A 182 2.30 7.46 16.70
N ALA A 183 1.17 7.63 16.00
CA ALA A 183 1.02 8.56 14.89
C ALA A 183 1.22 10.01 15.34
N ILE A 184 0.61 10.43 16.46
CA ILE A 184 0.75 11.78 17.01
C ILE A 184 2.21 12.08 17.40
N ILE A 185 2.87 11.14 18.10
CA ILE A 185 4.28 11.27 18.48
C ILE A 185 5.16 11.38 17.24
N THR A 186 4.96 10.50 16.26
CA THR A 186 5.77 10.49 15.04
C THR A 186 5.52 11.75 14.20
N ALA A 187 4.28 12.23 14.10
CA ALA A 187 3.95 13.48 13.41
C ALA A 187 4.58 14.71 14.09
N SER A 188 4.65 14.71 15.42
CA SER A 188 5.33 15.76 16.18
C SER A 188 6.83 15.78 15.87
N TRP A 189 7.47 14.61 15.78
CA TRP A 189 8.87 14.51 15.36
C TRP A 189 9.10 14.92 13.91
N VAL A 190 8.18 14.57 12.99
CA VAL A 190 8.22 15.04 11.60
C VAL A 190 8.16 16.57 11.55
N THR A 191 7.25 17.17 12.31
CA THR A 191 7.09 18.64 12.36
C THR A 191 8.37 19.31 12.87
N ASN A 192 8.96 18.79 13.96
CA ASN A 192 10.21 19.29 14.51
C ASN A 192 11.43 19.06 13.59
N ALA A 193 11.38 18.07 12.70
CA ALA A 193 12.45 17.81 11.74
C ALA A 193 12.35 18.70 10.48
N LEU A 194 11.18 19.31 10.25
CA LEU A 194 10.93 20.23 9.13
C LEU A 194 11.12 21.71 9.50
N SER A 195 11.07 22.04 10.80
CA SER A 195 11.37 23.37 11.35
C SER A 195 12.87 23.63 11.43
#